data_AF-A0A4U8TEI3-F1
#
_entry.id   AF-A0A4U8TEI3-F1
#
_cell.length_a   1.000
_cell.length_b   1.000
_cell.length_c   1.000
_cell.angle_alpha   90.00
_cell.angle_beta   90.00
_cell.angle_gamma   90.00
#
_symmetry.space_group_name_H-M   'P 1'
#
loop_
_entity.id
_entity.type
_entity.pdbx_description
1 polymer ?
#
loop_
_entity_poly.entity_id
_entity_poly.type
_entity_poly.pdbx_seq_one_letter_code
_entity_poly.pdbx_strand_id
1 'polypeptide(L)'
;MRHIKRNEITFDLIYECIESDFSDLKHEEWLLELQTLQPNPEMLAVWHYVKSLGKRIAITSDIYLPKDLVIKLLHKNGFVDYDYLYVSSDIGYTKASGLLFDYIKHHLSARPSQILHIGDNYQSDIIQARQRGFRTLFYQKIMERYLNEDRRAKLLSTCFSKDLGASILLGLKALHWQKKMLGLMQENYWENIGYEYAGVIGYAYTYFIATEAKKHNIKSMLFVARDGYTLQKIFEIIKTGIPTTYIYAPRFFNLVYTLQHKEDENKACAILNFLAKKYTNIENLKQQNYNIKALEILKTNQQVIEYAAKQEFKWYAEYVRNKLQNIDIDTKNLSPDTKIGMVDTITVEFSAQKLLQQALDYLSNDKEHAPNIHANYWLYGGDAYPPNKLPTHSLFSVQQYLSNQYPQKWDFVEFLLTSPELPVKGIDSSYQPIYDDRPNKYEARRQNVYPYVANYAFLFAQDIYNIFGGKNVYFSANLMTAYLDYFYQNPTQEDIEHMDSIYHCCDNTHDNYEPLFTQQVNVKDFFRTYKKTKKRLLQTNWITKKQRAMLAIFDLFNIKIRGIKTIEFHIFPHFPPCLNISIRLMKHSTLKLSIGRFS
;
A
#
# COMPACT_ATOMS: atom_id res chain seq x y z
N MET A 1 43.18 -23.70 -11.00
CA MET A 1 44.24 -22.80 -11.51
C MET A 1 44.65 -21.84 -10.40
N ARG A 2 45.95 -21.69 -10.13
CA ARG A 2 46.45 -20.72 -9.14
C ARG A 2 46.19 -19.30 -9.67
N HIS A 3 45.28 -18.56 -9.05
CA HIS A 3 45.04 -17.16 -9.39
C HIS A 3 46.34 -16.36 -9.23
N ILE A 4 46.81 -15.75 -10.31
CA ILE A 4 47.73 -14.62 -10.27
C ILE A 4 47.15 -13.62 -9.27
N LYS A 5 47.95 -13.09 -8.33
CA LYS A 5 47.57 -11.98 -7.44
C LYS A 5 47.21 -10.76 -8.29
N ARG A 6 46.00 -10.73 -8.85
CA ARG A 6 45.38 -9.55 -9.43
C ARG A 6 44.71 -8.81 -8.29
N ASN A 7 44.91 -7.49 -8.24
CA ASN A 7 44.34 -6.64 -7.21
C ASN A 7 42.84 -6.35 -7.44
N GLU A 8 42.26 -6.88 -8.53
CA GLU A 8 40.87 -6.63 -8.94
C GLU A 8 40.27 -7.84 -9.67
N ILE A 9 38.94 -7.97 -9.58
CA ILE A 9 38.11 -8.99 -10.23
C ILE A 9 37.24 -8.30 -11.30
N THR A 10 37.33 -8.74 -12.55
CA THR A 10 36.58 -8.17 -13.68
C THR A 10 35.30 -8.97 -13.97
N PHE A 11 34.36 -8.38 -14.69
CA PHE A 11 33.12 -9.04 -15.11
C PHE A 11 33.35 -10.36 -15.87
N ASP A 12 34.36 -10.39 -16.77
CA ASP A 12 34.70 -11.59 -17.53
C ASP A 12 35.18 -12.73 -16.61
N LEU A 13 36.13 -12.44 -15.72
CA LEU A 13 36.64 -13.38 -14.71
C LEU A 13 35.54 -13.94 -13.79
N ILE A 14 34.53 -13.13 -13.44
CA ILE A 14 33.38 -13.61 -12.66
C ILE A 14 32.64 -14.69 -13.44
N TYR A 15 32.32 -14.43 -14.71
CA TYR A 15 31.58 -15.35 -15.56
C TYR A 15 32.40 -16.55 -16.06
N GLU A 16 33.74 -16.45 -16.10
CA GLU A 16 34.62 -17.61 -16.29
C GLU A 16 34.52 -18.62 -15.13
N CYS A 17 34.11 -18.19 -13.94
CA CYS A 17 33.90 -19.04 -12.78
C CYS A 17 32.45 -19.52 -12.60
N ILE A 18 31.50 -18.98 -13.38
CA ILE A 18 30.10 -19.40 -13.39
C ILE A 18 29.96 -20.59 -14.35
N GLU A 19 29.06 -21.54 -14.03
CA GLU A 19 28.80 -22.69 -14.90
C GLU A 19 28.34 -22.23 -16.30
N SER A 20 28.79 -22.93 -17.34
CA SER A 20 28.57 -22.53 -18.74
C SER A 20 27.09 -22.35 -19.10
N ASP A 21 26.21 -23.09 -18.45
CA ASP A 21 24.75 -23.06 -18.64
C ASP A 21 24.13 -21.71 -18.24
N PHE A 22 24.86 -20.88 -17.48
CA PHE A 22 24.44 -19.54 -17.07
C PHE A 22 25.22 -18.42 -17.78
N SER A 23 26.02 -18.73 -18.81
CA SER A 23 26.81 -17.74 -19.54
C SER A 23 25.97 -16.60 -20.14
N ASP A 24 24.74 -16.91 -20.57
CA ASP A 24 23.78 -15.93 -21.10
C ASP A 24 23.34 -14.89 -20.05
N LEU A 25 23.43 -15.21 -18.74
CA LEU A 25 23.06 -14.26 -17.68
C LEU A 25 23.95 -13.04 -17.64
N LYS A 26 25.16 -13.10 -18.21
CA LYS A 26 26.08 -11.96 -18.26
C LYS A 26 25.48 -10.77 -18.98
N HIS A 27 24.81 -11.03 -20.10
CA HIS A 27 24.16 -9.98 -20.85
C HIS A 27 22.94 -9.44 -20.09
N GLU A 28 22.14 -10.32 -19.52
CA GLU A 28 20.96 -9.96 -18.73
C GLU A 28 21.29 -9.17 -17.46
N GLU A 29 22.37 -9.51 -16.76
CA GLU A 29 22.87 -8.76 -15.61
C GLU A 29 23.23 -7.33 -16.01
N TRP A 30 23.98 -7.15 -17.10
CA TRP A 30 24.29 -5.82 -17.62
C TRP A 30 23.02 -5.05 -17.99
N LEU A 31 22.08 -5.67 -18.69
CA LEU A 31 20.81 -5.03 -19.04
C LEU A 31 20.01 -4.63 -17.78
N LEU A 32 20.06 -5.45 -16.72
CA LEU A 32 19.40 -5.15 -15.46
C LEU A 32 20.08 -4.01 -14.71
N GLU A 33 21.42 -3.99 -14.64
CA GLU A 33 22.21 -2.89 -14.08
C GLU A 33 21.89 -1.57 -14.79
N LEU A 34 21.98 -1.57 -16.12
CA LEU A 34 21.65 -0.40 -16.93
C LEU A 34 20.21 0.06 -16.69
N GLN A 35 19.27 -0.86 -16.53
CA GLN A 35 17.85 -0.58 -16.35
C GLN A 35 17.52 -0.01 -14.96
N THR A 36 18.05 -0.63 -13.90
CA THR A 36 17.58 -0.41 -12.52
C THR A 36 18.40 0.63 -11.75
N LEU A 37 19.68 0.83 -12.07
CA LEU A 37 20.50 1.84 -11.39
C LEU A 37 19.98 3.26 -11.65
N GLN A 38 19.54 3.91 -10.58
CA GLN A 38 19.00 5.27 -10.58
C GLN A 38 20.04 6.31 -10.14
N PRO A 39 19.97 7.54 -10.67
CA PRO A 39 20.82 8.61 -10.17
C PRO A 39 20.43 8.94 -8.73
N ASN A 40 21.43 9.13 -7.89
CA ASN A 40 21.23 9.79 -6.60
C ASN A 40 20.89 11.28 -6.86
N PRO A 41 19.66 11.74 -6.57
CA PRO A 41 19.23 13.09 -6.95
C PRO A 41 20.05 14.21 -6.29
N GLU A 42 20.54 13.97 -5.07
CA GLU A 42 21.41 14.92 -4.37
C GLU A 42 22.76 15.04 -5.08
N MET A 43 23.36 13.92 -5.47
CA MET A 43 24.65 13.92 -6.15
C MET A 43 24.57 14.44 -7.58
N LEU A 44 23.42 14.27 -8.25
CA LEU A 44 23.17 14.90 -9.55
C LEU A 44 23.05 16.43 -9.41
N ALA A 45 22.40 16.94 -8.35
CA ALA A 45 22.39 18.37 -8.06
C ALA A 45 23.80 18.91 -7.76
N VAL A 46 24.58 18.18 -6.96
CA VAL A 46 26.00 18.51 -6.71
C VAL A 46 26.81 18.50 -7.99
N TRP A 47 26.59 17.53 -8.89
CA TRP A 47 27.25 17.45 -10.19
C TRP A 47 27.05 18.72 -11.01
N HIS A 48 25.80 19.15 -11.19
CA HIS A 48 25.47 20.36 -11.92
C HIS A 48 26.05 21.61 -11.27
N TYR A 49 26.02 21.70 -9.93
CA TYR A 49 26.65 22.79 -9.20
C TYR A 49 28.16 22.85 -9.45
N VAL A 50 28.88 21.74 -9.32
CA VAL A 50 30.34 21.68 -9.55
C VAL A 50 30.70 22.04 -10.99
N LYS A 51 29.90 21.60 -11.97
CA LYS A 51 30.04 22.00 -13.38
C LYS A 51 29.86 23.51 -13.57
N SER A 52 28.85 24.10 -12.93
CA SER A 52 28.59 25.56 -13.03
C SER A 52 29.75 26.42 -12.51
N LEU A 53 30.57 25.87 -11.63
CA LEU A 53 31.78 26.51 -11.10
C LEU A 53 33.03 26.32 -11.99
N GLY A 54 32.89 25.66 -13.14
CA GLY A 54 34.02 25.37 -14.05
C GLY A 54 35.08 24.46 -13.43
N LYS A 55 34.71 23.61 -12.46
CA LYS A 55 35.63 22.67 -11.84
C LYS A 55 35.79 21.43 -12.72
N ARG A 56 36.99 20.86 -12.70
CA ARG A 56 37.26 19.55 -13.30
C ARG A 56 36.64 18.45 -12.45
N ILE A 57 36.04 17.45 -13.09
CA ILE A 57 35.37 16.32 -12.45
C ILE A 57 36.05 15.02 -12.86
N ALA A 58 36.42 14.23 -11.85
CA ALA A 58 36.94 12.89 -12.03
C ALA A 58 36.02 11.90 -11.30
N ILE A 59 35.57 10.86 -12.01
CA ILE A 59 34.82 9.74 -11.43
C ILE A 59 35.79 8.61 -11.10
N THR A 60 35.65 8.03 -9.93
CA THR A 60 36.41 6.84 -9.51
C THR A 60 35.45 5.76 -9.01
N SER A 61 35.53 4.54 -9.57
CA SER A 61 34.67 3.43 -9.15
C SER A 61 35.47 2.15 -8.97
N ASP A 62 35.30 1.52 -7.80
CA ASP A 62 35.73 0.13 -7.58
C ASP A 62 34.57 -0.75 -8.02
N ILE A 63 34.59 -1.22 -9.27
CA ILE A 63 33.48 -1.95 -9.90
C ILE A 63 34.01 -2.99 -10.88
N TYR A 64 33.32 -4.12 -10.98
CA TYR A 64 33.69 -5.23 -11.87
C TYR A 64 33.34 -4.95 -13.35
N LEU A 65 32.41 -4.04 -13.62
CA LEU A 65 31.96 -3.68 -14.98
C LEU A 65 33.10 -3.01 -15.79
N PRO A 66 33.23 -3.32 -17.09
CA PRO A 66 34.17 -2.62 -17.99
C PRO A 66 33.87 -1.12 -18.16
N LYS A 67 34.91 -0.33 -18.51
CA LYS A 67 34.80 1.13 -18.67
C LYS A 67 33.65 1.57 -19.56
N ASP A 68 33.51 0.93 -20.72
CA ASP A 68 32.56 1.34 -21.76
C ASP A 68 31.10 1.17 -21.28
N LEU A 69 30.84 0.13 -20.48
CA LEU A 69 29.54 -0.08 -19.85
C LEU A 69 29.27 0.99 -18.77
N VAL A 70 30.28 1.30 -17.94
CA VAL A 70 30.16 2.38 -16.94
C VAL A 70 29.88 3.74 -17.61
N ILE A 71 30.51 4.04 -18.75
CA ILE A 71 30.23 5.25 -19.54
C ILE A 71 28.76 5.31 -19.97
N LYS A 72 28.24 4.22 -20.54
CA LYS A 72 26.82 4.14 -20.97
C LYS A 72 25.87 4.38 -19.80
N LEU A 73 26.16 3.76 -18.64
CA LEU A 73 25.38 3.91 -17.42
C LEU A 73 25.37 5.35 -16.90
N LEU A 74 26.54 6.01 -16.84
CA LEU A 74 26.67 7.39 -16.39
C LEU A 74 25.91 8.35 -17.31
N HIS A 75 26.08 8.20 -18.63
CA HIS A 75 25.42 9.07 -19.61
C HIS A 75 23.91 8.90 -19.58
N LYS A 76 23.39 7.67 -19.48
CA LYS A 76 21.96 7.40 -19.33
C LYS A 76 21.36 8.18 -18.14
N ASN A 77 22.10 8.28 -17.05
CA ASN A 77 21.65 8.87 -15.79
C ASN A 77 22.02 10.36 -15.62
N GLY A 78 22.43 11.04 -16.69
CA GLY A 78 22.68 12.49 -16.69
C GLY A 78 24.09 12.92 -16.22
N PHE A 79 24.99 11.97 -15.95
CA PHE A 79 26.38 12.26 -15.57
C PHE A 79 27.27 12.32 -16.82
N VAL A 80 27.18 13.44 -17.54
CA VAL A 80 27.94 13.73 -18.77
C VAL A 80 28.99 14.82 -18.55
N ASP A 81 29.90 14.97 -19.53
CA ASP A 81 30.93 16.03 -19.59
C ASP A 81 31.90 16.07 -18.40
N TYR A 82 32.34 14.92 -17.92
CA TYR A 82 33.45 14.82 -16.96
C TYR A 82 34.81 14.76 -17.65
N ASP A 83 35.86 15.15 -16.93
CA ASP A 83 37.22 15.19 -17.47
C ASP A 83 37.91 13.82 -17.43
N TYR A 84 37.64 13.04 -16.38
CA TYR A 84 38.32 11.75 -16.16
C TYR A 84 37.38 10.69 -15.59
N LEU A 85 37.55 9.45 -16.05
CA LEU A 85 36.89 8.26 -15.51
C LEU A 85 37.93 7.18 -15.22
N TYR A 86 38.04 6.83 -13.94
CA TYR A 86 38.92 5.80 -13.41
C TYR A 86 38.09 4.64 -12.86
N VAL A 87 38.12 3.51 -13.57
CA VAL A 87 37.38 2.30 -13.23
C VAL A 87 38.40 1.23 -12.88
N SER A 88 38.21 0.58 -11.73
CA SER A 88 39.20 -0.36 -11.19
C SER A 88 39.37 -1.61 -12.04
N SER A 89 38.29 -2.14 -12.64
CA SER A 89 38.32 -3.31 -13.54
C SER A 89 39.23 -3.09 -14.75
N ASP A 90 39.33 -1.86 -15.26
CA ASP A 90 40.18 -1.55 -16.43
C ASP A 90 41.61 -1.19 -16.03
N ILE A 91 41.79 -0.51 -14.90
CA ILE A 91 43.09 -0.01 -14.45
C ILE A 91 43.86 -1.09 -13.66
N GLY A 92 43.14 -2.01 -13.00
CA GLY A 92 43.70 -3.03 -12.11
C GLY A 92 44.07 -2.49 -10.71
N TYR A 93 43.68 -1.26 -10.37
CA TYR A 93 43.93 -0.63 -9.07
C TYR A 93 42.62 -0.22 -8.39
N THR A 94 42.48 -0.59 -7.12
CA THR A 94 41.31 -0.25 -6.29
C THR A 94 41.55 0.96 -5.40
N LYS A 95 40.48 1.68 -5.04
CA LYS A 95 40.46 2.63 -3.91
C LYS A 95 40.72 1.91 -2.60
N ALA A 96 40.20 0.68 -2.45
CA ALA A 96 40.41 -0.14 -1.26
C ALA A 96 41.90 -0.40 -0.95
N SER A 97 42.73 -0.73 -1.94
CA SER A 97 44.19 -0.83 -1.78
C SER A 97 44.88 0.53 -1.70
N GLY A 98 44.20 1.56 -2.20
CA GLY A 98 44.66 2.95 -2.31
C GLY A 98 45.61 3.19 -3.49
N LEU A 99 45.97 2.14 -4.23
CA LEU A 99 46.78 2.23 -5.46
C LEU A 99 46.10 3.10 -6.52
N LEU A 100 44.76 3.15 -6.55
CA LEU A 100 44.05 4.03 -7.49
C LEU A 100 44.32 5.51 -7.22
N PHE A 101 44.42 5.92 -5.95
CA PHE A 101 44.76 7.31 -5.62
C PHE A 101 46.21 7.62 -6.01
N ASP A 102 47.13 6.68 -5.82
CA ASP A 102 48.52 6.84 -6.26
C ASP A 102 48.60 6.99 -7.78
N TYR A 103 47.84 6.18 -8.53
CA TYR A 103 47.70 6.33 -9.97
C TYR A 103 47.15 7.72 -10.37
N ILE A 104 46.06 8.17 -9.73
CA ILE A 104 45.45 9.47 -10.00
C ILE A 104 46.43 10.62 -9.73
N LYS A 105 47.25 10.55 -8.69
CA LYS A 105 48.28 11.57 -8.39
C LYS A 105 49.29 11.73 -9.52
N HIS A 106 49.70 10.63 -10.13
CA HIS A 106 50.67 10.65 -11.20
C HIS A 106 50.02 11.07 -12.53
N HIS A 107 48.77 10.67 -12.75
CA HIS A 107 48.04 10.98 -13.98
C HIS A 107 47.50 12.42 -14.03
N LEU A 108 47.00 12.96 -12.91
CA LEU A 108 46.50 14.33 -12.84
C LEU A 108 47.64 15.31 -12.54
N SER A 109 47.81 16.32 -13.40
CA SER A 109 48.68 17.47 -13.15
C SER A 109 48.08 18.43 -12.11
N ALA A 110 47.73 17.93 -10.92
CA ALA A 110 47.19 18.69 -9.80
C ALA A 110 47.78 18.21 -8.48
N ARG A 111 47.99 19.12 -7.52
CA ARG A 111 48.43 18.71 -6.18
C ARG A 111 47.28 17.96 -5.50
N PRO A 112 47.53 16.85 -4.77
CA PRO A 112 46.47 16.09 -4.10
C PRO A 112 45.61 16.96 -3.17
N SER A 113 46.23 17.94 -2.51
CA SER A 113 45.57 18.89 -1.62
C SER A 113 44.58 19.85 -2.31
N GLN A 114 44.57 19.89 -3.65
CA GLN A 114 43.62 20.65 -4.49
C GLN A 114 42.47 19.78 -5.01
N ILE A 115 42.51 18.47 -4.78
CA ILE A 115 41.47 17.52 -5.19
C ILE A 115 40.62 17.19 -3.96
N LEU A 116 39.30 17.40 -4.09
CA LEU A 116 38.31 16.96 -3.12
C LEU A 116 37.70 15.65 -3.60
N HIS A 117 37.97 14.56 -2.89
CA HIS A 117 37.32 13.27 -3.11
C HIS A 117 36.03 13.19 -2.29
N ILE A 118 34.93 12.81 -2.92
CA ILE A 118 33.63 12.60 -2.27
C ILE A 118 33.27 11.13 -2.45
N GLY A 119 32.97 10.44 -1.35
CA GLY A 119 32.59 9.03 -1.40
C GLY A 119 31.93 8.54 -0.12
N ASP A 120 31.31 7.36 -0.21
CA ASP A 120 30.43 6.79 0.79
C ASP A 120 31.04 5.63 1.57
N ASN A 121 32.23 5.16 1.19
CA ASN A 121 32.98 4.19 1.95
C ASN A 121 34.05 4.88 2.81
N TYR A 122 33.88 4.83 4.13
CA TYR A 122 34.81 5.51 5.04
C TYR A 122 36.25 4.99 4.92
N GLN A 123 36.46 3.69 4.69
CA GLN A 123 37.80 3.13 4.56
C GLN A 123 38.43 3.48 3.20
N SER A 124 37.76 3.12 2.11
CA SER A 124 38.34 3.25 0.77
C SER A 124 38.26 4.66 0.20
N ASP A 125 37.21 5.44 0.46
CA ASP A 125 37.09 6.80 -0.07
C ASP A 125 37.72 7.85 0.86
N ILE A 126 37.64 7.66 2.18
CA ILE A 126 38.08 8.70 3.13
C ILE A 126 39.48 8.44 3.64
N ILE A 127 39.71 7.30 4.29
CA ILE A 127 41.02 7.00 4.90
C ILE A 127 42.09 6.86 3.81
N GLN A 128 41.86 6.04 2.79
CA GLN A 128 42.86 5.80 1.75
C GLN A 128 43.20 7.07 0.97
N ALA A 129 42.21 7.89 0.59
CA ALA A 129 42.45 9.14 -0.11
C ALA A 129 43.20 10.17 0.77
N ARG A 130 42.82 10.33 2.06
CA ARG A 130 43.50 11.22 3.01
C ARG A 130 44.96 10.86 3.21
N GLN A 131 45.28 9.56 3.31
CA GLN A 131 46.66 9.10 3.43
C GLN A 131 47.51 9.48 2.20
N ARG A 132 46.88 9.65 1.04
CA ARG A 132 47.51 10.19 -0.17
C ARG A 132 47.46 11.73 -0.25
N GLY A 133 46.95 12.43 0.75
CA GLY A 133 46.93 13.90 0.79
C GLY A 133 45.80 14.54 -0.01
N PHE A 134 44.78 13.77 -0.43
CA PHE A 134 43.55 14.32 -0.98
C PHE A 134 42.74 14.99 0.14
N ARG A 135 41.99 16.05 -0.21
CA ARG A 135 40.88 16.49 0.65
C ARG A 135 39.74 15.49 0.48
N THR A 136 38.98 15.24 1.54
CA THR A 136 37.89 14.26 1.46
C THR A 136 36.63 14.75 2.15
N LEU A 137 35.47 14.39 1.60
CA LEU A 137 34.16 14.58 2.19
C LEU A 137 33.44 13.23 2.22
N PHE A 138 33.01 12.82 3.42
CA PHE A 138 32.26 11.59 3.60
C PHE A 138 30.79 11.85 3.28
N TYR A 139 30.26 11.08 2.34
CA TYR A 139 28.86 11.11 1.94
C TYR A 139 28.13 9.91 2.53
N GLN A 140 27.25 10.12 3.51
CA GLN A 140 26.52 9.01 4.11
C GLN A 140 25.52 8.41 3.12
N LYS A 141 25.48 7.08 3.03
CA LYS A 141 24.59 6.35 2.11
C LYS A 141 23.12 6.70 2.36
N ILE A 142 22.37 6.82 1.28
CA ILE A 142 20.93 7.17 1.30
C ILE A 142 20.15 6.19 2.18
N MET A 143 20.38 4.88 2.00
CA MET A 143 19.72 3.83 2.77
C MET A 143 19.99 3.94 4.27
N GLU A 144 21.23 4.24 4.67
CA GLU A 144 21.57 4.39 6.10
C GLU A 144 20.85 5.59 6.72
N ARG A 145 20.76 6.71 6.01
CA ARG A 145 19.98 7.88 6.45
C ARG A 145 18.50 7.52 6.56
N TYR A 146 17.93 6.89 5.52
CA TYR A 146 16.51 6.50 5.51
C TYR A 146 16.14 5.55 6.65
N LEU A 147 16.93 4.50 6.90
CA LEU A 147 16.66 3.54 7.98
C LEU A 147 16.84 4.14 9.38
N ASN A 148 17.57 5.24 9.53
CA ASN A 148 17.68 5.95 10.81
C ASN A 148 16.46 6.85 11.07
N GLU A 149 15.82 7.36 10.02
CA GLU A 149 14.62 8.19 10.11
C GLU A 149 13.33 7.36 10.23
N ASP A 150 13.22 6.25 9.49
CA ASP A 150 12.01 5.43 9.46
C ASP A 150 12.19 4.12 10.24
N ARG A 151 11.58 4.07 11.43
CA ARG A 151 11.57 2.88 12.30
C ARG A 151 10.93 1.66 11.64
N ARG A 152 9.87 1.83 10.85
CA ARG A 152 9.16 0.73 10.18
C ARG A 152 10.03 0.16 9.05
N ALA A 153 10.71 1.01 8.30
CA ALA A 153 11.71 0.61 7.31
C ALA A 153 12.87 -0.16 7.96
N LYS A 154 13.36 0.30 9.12
CA LYS A 154 14.40 -0.41 9.90
C LYS A 154 13.95 -1.79 10.39
N LEU A 155 12.70 -1.94 10.82
CA LEU A 155 12.13 -3.23 11.18
C LEU A 155 12.09 -4.16 9.96
N LEU A 156 11.60 -3.65 8.83
CA LEU A 156 11.55 -4.39 7.57
C LEU A 156 12.95 -4.85 7.14
N SER A 157 13.95 -3.96 7.14
CA SER A 157 15.33 -4.30 6.76
C SER A 157 15.96 -5.35 7.66
N THR A 158 15.63 -5.34 8.95
CA THR A 158 16.18 -6.28 9.94
C THR A 158 15.51 -7.65 9.81
N CYS A 159 14.18 -7.68 9.77
CA CYS A 159 13.39 -8.92 9.75
C CYS A 159 13.41 -9.61 8.38
N PHE A 160 13.63 -8.87 7.30
CA PHE A 160 13.66 -9.38 5.91
C PHE A 160 15.00 -9.10 5.21
N SER A 161 16.11 -9.21 5.95
CA SER A 161 17.46 -8.84 5.46
C SER A 161 17.98 -9.62 4.24
N LYS A 162 17.39 -10.79 3.94
CA LYS A 162 17.74 -11.62 2.78
C LYS A 162 16.61 -11.70 1.73
N ASP A 163 15.53 -10.95 1.93
CA ASP A 163 14.39 -10.94 1.00
C ASP A 163 14.62 -9.90 -0.09
N LEU A 164 14.61 -10.34 -1.35
CA LEU A 164 14.82 -9.47 -2.50
C LEU A 164 13.70 -8.43 -2.64
N GLY A 165 12.45 -8.82 -2.40
CA GLY A 165 11.31 -7.92 -2.45
C GLY A 165 11.42 -6.81 -1.40
N ALA A 166 11.86 -7.14 -0.19
CA ALA A 166 12.14 -6.16 0.86
C ALA A 166 13.26 -5.20 0.47
N SER A 167 14.35 -5.71 -0.13
CA SER A 167 15.46 -4.89 -0.61
C SER A 167 15.00 -3.88 -1.68
N ILE A 168 14.23 -4.35 -2.67
CA ILE A 168 13.68 -3.50 -3.73
C ILE A 168 12.72 -2.46 -3.15
N LEU A 169 11.79 -2.88 -2.28
CA LEU A 169 10.84 -1.98 -1.64
C LEU A 169 11.55 -0.87 -0.84
N LEU A 170 12.55 -1.24 -0.03
CA LEU A 170 13.35 -0.26 0.71
C LEU A 170 14.11 0.69 -0.23
N GLY A 171 14.66 0.20 -1.33
CA GLY A 171 15.34 1.02 -2.33
C GLY A 171 14.43 2.08 -2.96
N LEU A 172 13.21 1.66 -3.37
CA LEU A 172 12.19 2.55 -3.92
C LEU A 172 11.74 3.61 -2.91
N LYS A 173 11.51 3.20 -1.65
CA LYS A 173 11.13 4.12 -0.58
C LYS A 173 12.25 5.10 -0.23
N ALA A 174 13.49 4.63 -0.14
CA ALA A 174 14.64 5.48 0.14
C ALA A 174 14.85 6.54 -0.96
N LEU A 175 14.67 6.17 -2.23
CA LEU A 175 14.74 7.11 -3.35
C LEU A 175 13.61 8.14 -3.30
N HIS A 176 12.37 7.72 -3.04
CA HIS A 176 11.22 8.60 -2.88
C HIS A 176 11.41 9.58 -1.71
N TRP A 177 11.78 9.04 -0.54
CA TRP A 177 12.12 9.82 0.66
C TRP A 177 13.20 10.86 0.39
N GLN A 178 14.25 10.50 -0.36
CA GLN A 178 15.32 11.46 -0.67
C GLN A 178 14.82 12.60 -1.58
N LYS A 179 14.00 12.31 -2.59
CA LYS A 179 13.41 13.36 -3.44
C LYS A 179 12.58 14.33 -2.60
N LYS A 180 11.81 13.83 -1.62
CA LYS A 180 11.07 14.65 -0.65
C LYS A 180 11.98 15.52 0.20
N MET A 181 13.04 14.94 0.80
CA MET A 181 13.98 15.67 1.66
C MET A 181 14.70 16.80 0.91
N LEU A 182 14.93 16.63 -0.39
CA LEU A 182 15.54 17.65 -1.25
C LEU A 182 14.53 18.71 -1.75
N GLY A 183 13.25 18.59 -1.40
CA GLY A 183 12.20 19.49 -1.88
C GLY A 183 11.89 19.35 -3.38
N LEU A 184 12.34 18.26 -4.02
CA LEU A 184 12.04 17.97 -5.43
C LEU A 184 10.58 17.53 -5.64
N MET A 185 9.92 17.16 -4.55
CA MET A 185 8.50 16.87 -4.48
C MET A 185 7.95 17.37 -3.14
N GLN A 186 6.71 17.83 -3.14
CA GLN A 186 5.93 18.10 -1.94
C GLN A 186 4.84 17.04 -1.86
N GLU A 187 4.63 16.49 -0.67
CA GLU A 187 3.55 15.54 -0.44
C GLU A 187 2.97 15.74 0.96
N ASN A 188 1.65 15.58 1.07
CA ASN A 188 0.93 15.52 2.32
C ASN A 188 0.88 14.08 2.87
N TYR A 189 0.33 13.92 4.06
CA TYR A 189 0.21 12.63 4.72
C TYR A 189 -0.46 11.55 3.85
N TRP A 190 -1.57 11.87 3.18
CA TRP A 190 -2.34 10.92 2.38
C TRP A 190 -1.64 10.52 1.09
N GLU A 191 -0.89 11.45 0.50
CA GLU A 191 -0.03 11.19 -0.64
C GLU A 191 1.09 10.21 -0.25
N ASN A 192 1.74 10.42 0.90
CA ASN A 192 2.73 9.48 1.44
C ASN A 192 2.11 8.09 1.72
N ILE A 193 0.90 8.03 2.33
CA ILE A 193 0.18 6.76 2.52
C ILE A 193 -0.17 6.09 1.19
N GLY A 194 -0.51 6.88 0.17
CA GLY A 194 -0.74 6.43 -1.19
C GLY A 194 0.47 5.71 -1.77
N TYR A 195 1.65 6.33 -1.71
CA TYR A 195 2.86 5.76 -2.28
C TYR A 195 3.39 4.59 -1.43
N GLU A 196 3.51 4.80 -0.12
CA GLU A 196 4.16 3.83 0.77
C GLU A 196 3.30 2.60 1.06
N TYR A 197 1.97 2.68 0.98
CA TYR A 197 1.10 1.57 1.37
C TYR A 197 0.12 1.17 0.28
N ALA A 198 -0.72 2.10 -0.23
CA ALA A 198 -1.71 1.74 -1.25
C ALA A 198 -1.04 1.25 -2.54
N GLY A 199 0.02 1.92 -2.98
CA GLY A 199 0.83 1.53 -4.13
C GLY A 199 1.50 0.18 -3.94
N VAL A 200 2.15 -0.03 -2.79
CA VAL A 200 2.87 -1.28 -2.47
C VAL A 200 1.91 -2.48 -2.46
N ILE A 201 0.80 -2.37 -1.71
CA ILE A 201 -0.18 -3.45 -1.58
C ILE A 201 -0.94 -3.66 -2.89
N GLY A 202 -1.35 -2.57 -3.55
CA GLY A 202 -2.03 -2.63 -4.83
C GLY A 202 -1.17 -3.27 -5.93
N TYR A 203 0.12 -2.91 -6.00
CA TYR A 203 1.08 -3.53 -6.92
C TYR A 203 1.27 -5.02 -6.59
N ALA A 204 1.54 -5.38 -5.32
CA ALA A 204 1.74 -6.77 -4.93
C ALA A 204 0.54 -7.65 -5.32
N TYR A 205 -0.67 -7.17 -5.04
CA TYR A 205 -1.91 -7.89 -5.33
C TYR A 205 -2.20 -7.99 -6.82
N THR A 206 -2.05 -6.90 -7.58
CA THR A 206 -2.28 -6.90 -9.04
C THR A 206 -1.25 -7.74 -9.78
N TYR A 207 0.02 -7.74 -9.35
CA TYR A 207 1.05 -8.61 -9.89
C TYR A 207 0.73 -10.09 -9.66
N PHE A 208 0.28 -10.44 -8.45
CA PHE A 208 -0.21 -11.79 -8.14
C PHE A 208 -1.38 -12.18 -9.05
N ILE A 209 -2.40 -11.33 -9.15
CA ILE A 209 -3.56 -11.57 -10.02
C ILE A 209 -3.13 -11.74 -11.48
N ALA A 210 -2.22 -10.91 -11.97
CA ALA A 210 -1.72 -11.00 -13.34
C ALA A 210 -1.03 -12.34 -13.62
N THR A 211 -0.24 -12.83 -12.66
CA THR A 211 0.45 -14.12 -12.74
C THR A 211 -0.54 -15.28 -12.81
N GLU A 212 -1.55 -15.28 -11.93
CA GLU A 212 -2.59 -16.32 -11.93
C GLU A 212 -3.48 -16.24 -13.17
N ALA A 213 -3.87 -15.03 -13.59
CA ALA A 213 -4.68 -14.83 -14.79
C ALA A 213 -4.00 -15.40 -16.04
N LYS A 214 -2.67 -15.20 -16.19
CA LYS A 214 -1.89 -15.81 -17.28
C LYS A 214 -1.88 -17.33 -17.20
N LYS A 215 -1.60 -17.89 -16.02
CA LYS A 215 -1.56 -19.35 -15.78
C LYS A 215 -2.90 -20.03 -16.10
N HIS A 216 -4.02 -19.36 -15.82
CA HIS A 216 -5.36 -19.88 -16.05
C HIS A 216 -5.96 -19.50 -17.42
N ASN A 217 -5.16 -18.89 -18.31
CA ASN A 217 -5.58 -18.43 -19.64
C ASN A 217 -6.80 -17.50 -19.61
N ILE A 218 -6.85 -16.62 -18.60
CA ILE A 218 -7.91 -15.60 -18.49
C ILE A 218 -7.77 -14.60 -19.64
N LYS A 219 -8.87 -14.38 -20.36
CA LYS A 219 -8.91 -13.49 -21.53
C LYS A 219 -9.10 -12.03 -21.17
N SER A 220 -9.77 -11.77 -20.04
CA SER A 220 -10.11 -10.43 -19.59
C SER A 220 -10.33 -10.40 -18.08
N MET A 221 -10.02 -9.27 -17.45
CA MET A 221 -10.20 -9.03 -16.02
C MET A 221 -11.28 -7.97 -15.76
N LEU A 222 -12.33 -8.35 -15.04
CA LEU A 222 -13.32 -7.43 -14.49
C LEU A 222 -12.86 -6.91 -13.14
N PHE A 223 -12.79 -5.60 -12.97
CA PHE A 223 -12.51 -4.96 -11.68
C PHE A 223 -13.81 -4.37 -11.16
N VAL A 224 -14.30 -4.90 -10.03
CA VAL A 224 -15.54 -4.41 -9.43
C VAL A 224 -15.32 -3.03 -8.83
N ALA A 225 -16.30 -2.14 -9.03
CA ALA A 225 -16.22 -0.78 -8.57
C ALA A 225 -16.01 -0.64 -7.06
N ARG A 226 -15.50 0.54 -6.65
CA ARG A 226 -14.99 0.85 -5.31
C ARG A 226 -13.61 0.25 -5.08
N ASP A 227 -13.49 -1.02 -4.72
CA ASP A 227 -12.20 -1.60 -4.30
C ASP A 227 -11.33 -2.03 -5.49
N GLY A 228 -11.94 -2.19 -6.67
CA GLY A 228 -11.23 -2.54 -7.90
C GLY A 228 -10.69 -1.35 -8.69
N TYR A 229 -11.05 -0.10 -8.37
CA TYR A 229 -10.63 1.07 -9.16
C TYR A 229 -9.11 1.23 -9.15
N THR A 230 -8.53 1.35 -7.96
CA THR A 230 -7.09 1.57 -7.79
C THR A 230 -6.32 0.37 -8.34
N LEU A 231 -6.83 -0.85 -8.12
CA LEU A 231 -6.24 -2.07 -8.62
C LEU A 231 -6.25 -2.15 -10.15
N GLN A 232 -7.35 -1.79 -10.81
CA GLN A 232 -7.42 -1.77 -12.27
C GLN A 232 -6.37 -0.82 -12.85
N LYS A 233 -6.26 0.38 -12.28
CA LYS A 233 -5.30 1.39 -12.75
C LYS A 233 -3.86 0.93 -12.58
N ILE A 234 -3.53 0.33 -11.43
CA ILE A 234 -2.21 -0.29 -11.23
C ILE A 234 -1.98 -1.43 -12.23
N PHE A 235 -2.97 -2.29 -12.45
CA PHE A 235 -2.90 -3.40 -13.40
C PHE A 235 -2.66 -2.93 -14.85
N GLU A 236 -3.28 -1.81 -15.25
CA GLU A 236 -3.03 -1.13 -16.52
C GLU A 236 -1.62 -0.56 -16.61
N ILE A 237 -1.13 0.10 -15.54
CA ILE A 237 0.20 0.71 -15.47
C ILE A 237 1.31 -0.33 -15.64
N ILE A 238 1.18 -1.50 -15.00
CA ILE A 238 2.19 -2.57 -15.08
C ILE A 238 2.16 -3.35 -16.41
N LYS A 239 1.25 -2.99 -17.34
CA LYS A 239 1.12 -3.52 -18.70
C LYS A 239 1.15 -5.05 -18.78
N THR A 240 0.24 -5.70 -18.07
CA THR A 240 0.17 -7.17 -18.00
C THR A 240 -0.10 -7.86 -19.34
N GLY A 241 -0.65 -7.13 -20.31
CA GLY A 241 -1.13 -7.62 -21.60
C GLY A 241 -2.54 -8.21 -21.55
N ILE A 242 -3.22 -8.16 -20.40
CA ILE A 242 -4.59 -8.65 -20.23
C ILE A 242 -5.55 -7.45 -20.21
N PRO A 243 -6.55 -7.39 -21.11
CA PRO A 243 -7.58 -6.36 -21.08
C PRO A 243 -8.32 -6.30 -19.76
N THR A 244 -8.68 -5.09 -19.34
CA THR A 244 -9.42 -4.86 -18.10
C THR A 244 -10.78 -4.21 -18.40
N THR A 245 -11.74 -4.38 -17.50
CA THR A 245 -13.02 -3.66 -17.54
C THR A 245 -13.47 -3.31 -16.14
N TYR A 246 -13.78 -2.04 -15.94
CA TYR A 246 -14.35 -1.53 -14.69
C TYR A 246 -15.86 -1.75 -14.68
N ILE A 247 -16.39 -2.37 -13.62
CA ILE A 247 -17.80 -2.74 -13.58
C ILE A 247 -18.47 -2.42 -12.23
N TYR A 248 -19.60 -1.71 -12.27
CA TYR A 248 -20.43 -1.47 -11.10
C TYR A 248 -21.25 -2.71 -10.77
N ALA A 249 -20.91 -3.40 -9.68
CA ALA A 249 -21.69 -4.50 -9.12
C ALA A 249 -21.90 -4.35 -7.59
N PRO A 250 -22.39 -3.19 -7.12
CA PRO A 250 -22.56 -2.95 -5.69
C PRO A 250 -23.58 -3.93 -5.09
N ARG A 251 -23.37 -4.31 -3.81
CA ARG A 251 -24.28 -5.22 -3.08
C ARG A 251 -25.75 -4.77 -3.13
N PHE A 252 -25.96 -3.45 -3.16
CA PHE A 252 -27.26 -2.81 -3.27
C PHE A 252 -28.03 -3.21 -4.55
N PHE A 253 -27.34 -3.40 -5.69
CA PHE A 253 -28.00 -3.84 -6.93
C PHE A 253 -28.52 -5.26 -6.79
N ASN A 254 -27.70 -6.16 -6.25
CA ASN A 254 -28.13 -7.53 -5.97
C ASN A 254 -29.33 -7.54 -5.01
N LEU A 255 -29.33 -6.70 -3.97
CA LEU A 255 -30.47 -6.55 -3.05
C LEU A 255 -31.76 -6.18 -3.78
N VAL A 256 -31.73 -5.13 -4.61
CA VAL A 256 -32.93 -4.60 -5.28
C VAL A 256 -33.38 -5.49 -6.43
N TYR A 257 -32.47 -5.88 -7.32
CA TYR A 257 -32.81 -6.56 -8.57
C TYR A 257 -33.23 -8.02 -8.36
N THR A 258 -32.79 -8.63 -7.26
CA THR A 258 -33.13 -10.02 -6.91
C THR A 258 -34.02 -10.12 -5.67
N LEU A 259 -34.49 -8.98 -5.14
CA LEU A 259 -35.35 -8.88 -3.96
C LEU A 259 -34.80 -9.64 -2.72
N GLN A 260 -33.49 -9.61 -2.49
CA GLN A 260 -32.82 -10.35 -1.40
C GLN A 260 -32.99 -9.70 -0.01
N HIS A 261 -34.22 -9.43 0.39
CA HIS A 261 -34.51 -8.86 1.72
C HIS A 261 -34.26 -9.85 2.87
N LYS A 262 -34.35 -11.17 2.64
CA LYS A 262 -34.13 -12.22 3.68
C LYS A 262 -34.93 -11.95 4.98
N GLU A 263 -36.18 -11.50 4.85
CA GLU A 263 -37.05 -11.12 6.00
C GLU A 263 -36.49 -9.99 6.90
N ASP A 264 -35.55 -9.18 6.39
CA ASP A 264 -35.01 -8.01 7.06
C ASP A 264 -35.76 -6.74 6.65
N GLU A 265 -36.27 -6.02 7.65
CA GLU A 265 -37.10 -4.82 7.45
C GLU A 265 -36.31 -3.64 6.85
N ASN A 266 -35.04 -3.46 7.23
CA ASN A 266 -34.21 -2.38 6.70
C ASN A 266 -33.89 -2.62 5.22
N LYS A 267 -33.62 -3.88 4.85
CA LYS A 267 -33.44 -4.29 3.46
C LYS A 267 -34.71 -4.13 2.65
N ALA A 268 -35.87 -4.52 3.20
CA ALA A 268 -37.16 -4.31 2.56
C ALA A 268 -37.45 -2.81 2.34
N CYS A 269 -37.20 -1.97 3.34
CA CYS A 269 -37.29 -0.51 3.22
C CYS A 269 -36.40 0.02 2.10
N ALA A 270 -35.16 -0.45 2.00
CA ALA A 270 -34.22 -0.02 0.97
C ALA A 270 -34.72 -0.36 -0.45
N ILE A 271 -35.26 -1.58 -0.65
CA ILE A 271 -35.88 -2.00 -1.91
C ILE A 271 -37.08 -1.11 -2.25
N LEU A 272 -38.01 -0.96 -1.30
CA LEU A 272 -39.23 -0.17 -1.50
C LEU A 272 -38.90 1.28 -1.83
N ASN A 273 -37.95 1.89 -1.12
CA ASN A 273 -37.51 3.27 -1.37
C ASN A 273 -36.90 3.45 -2.75
N PHE A 274 -36.06 2.52 -3.20
CA PHE A 274 -35.47 2.56 -4.52
C PHE A 274 -36.52 2.50 -5.62
N LEU A 275 -37.42 1.50 -5.53
CA LEU A 275 -38.46 1.29 -6.54
C LEU A 275 -39.47 2.43 -6.54
N ALA A 276 -39.89 2.92 -5.36
CA ALA A 276 -40.78 4.08 -5.25
C ALA A 276 -40.22 5.34 -5.91
N LYS A 277 -38.88 5.54 -5.90
CA LYS A 277 -38.26 6.69 -6.58
C LYS A 277 -38.36 6.62 -8.12
N LYS A 278 -38.52 5.41 -8.68
CA LYS A 278 -38.54 5.17 -10.14
C LYS A 278 -39.92 4.86 -10.70
N TYR A 279 -40.81 4.30 -9.90
CA TYR A 279 -42.10 3.77 -10.33
C TYR A 279 -43.23 4.44 -9.55
N THR A 280 -44.01 5.30 -10.21
CA THR A 280 -45.09 6.10 -9.59
C THR A 280 -46.15 5.24 -8.90
N ASN A 281 -46.48 4.08 -9.45
CA ASN A 281 -47.40 3.13 -8.79
C ASN A 281 -46.85 2.62 -7.45
N ILE A 282 -45.54 2.37 -7.35
CA ILE A 282 -44.88 1.94 -6.11
C ILE A 282 -44.75 3.11 -5.13
N GLU A 283 -44.52 4.33 -5.63
CA GLU A 283 -44.58 5.54 -4.82
C GLU A 283 -45.95 5.71 -4.15
N ASN A 284 -47.02 5.58 -4.93
CA ASN A 284 -48.40 5.64 -4.44
C ASN A 284 -48.67 4.53 -3.40
N LEU A 285 -48.23 3.30 -3.66
CA LEU A 285 -48.35 2.19 -2.70
C LEU A 285 -47.65 2.52 -1.38
N LYS A 286 -46.44 3.08 -1.44
CA LYS A 286 -45.69 3.47 -0.24
C LYS A 286 -46.41 4.57 0.53
N GLN A 287 -46.95 5.59 -0.15
CA GLN A 287 -47.66 6.70 0.49
C GLN A 287 -48.97 6.23 1.15
N GLN A 288 -49.73 5.36 0.49
CA GLN A 288 -50.98 4.81 1.02
C GLN A 288 -50.76 3.91 2.25
N ASN A 289 -49.58 3.29 2.35
CA ASN A 289 -49.24 2.33 3.41
C ASN A 289 -48.15 2.86 4.36
N TYR A 290 -48.11 4.17 4.62
CA TYR A 290 -47.02 4.81 5.36
C TYR A 290 -46.79 4.29 6.80
N ASN A 291 -47.82 3.68 7.42
CA ASN A 291 -47.74 3.06 8.76
C ASN A 291 -47.47 1.55 8.74
N ILE A 292 -47.38 0.95 7.56
CA ILE A 292 -47.17 -0.49 7.38
C ILE A 292 -45.68 -0.76 7.19
N LYS A 293 -45.21 -1.89 7.74
CA LYS A 293 -43.83 -2.35 7.55
C LYS A 293 -43.56 -2.61 6.07
N ALA A 294 -42.36 -2.24 5.60
CA ALA A 294 -41.96 -2.44 4.22
C ALA A 294 -42.01 -3.92 3.82
N LEU A 295 -41.64 -4.84 4.71
CA LEU A 295 -41.78 -6.29 4.43
C LEU A 295 -43.21 -6.68 4.07
N GLU A 296 -44.19 -6.14 4.78
CA GLU A 296 -45.59 -6.45 4.56
C GLU A 296 -46.11 -5.83 3.25
N ILE A 297 -45.68 -4.59 2.94
CA ILE A 297 -45.96 -3.94 1.65
C ILE A 297 -45.39 -4.76 0.49
N LEU A 298 -44.13 -5.20 0.58
CA LEU A 298 -43.50 -6.02 -0.46
C LEU A 298 -44.21 -7.36 -0.65
N LYS A 299 -44.61 -8.03 0.43
CA LYS A 299 -45.31 -9.32 0.40
C LYS A 299 -46.72 -9.21 -0.21
N THR A 300 -47.50 -8.23 0.23
CA THR A 300 -48.88 -8.05 -0.26
C THR A 300 -48.95 -7.55 -1.71
N ASN A 301 -47.89 -6.90 -2.20
CA ASN A 301 -47.81 -6.35 -3.56
C ASN A 301 -46.74 -7.04 -4.43
N GLN A 302 -46.45 -8.31 -4.16
CA GLN A 302 -45.32 -9.05 -4.72
C GLN A 302 -45.22 -8.95 -6.25
N GLN A 303 -46.33 -9.13 -6.99
CA GLN A 303 -46.33 -9.10 -8.46
C GLN A 303 -45.83 -7.75 -9.02
N VAL A 304 -46.29 -6.64 -8.43
CA VAL A 304 -45.92 -5.28 -8.86
C VAL A 304 -44.44 -5.00 -8.57
N ILE A 305 -43.97 -5.42 -7.40
CA ILE A 305 -42.57 -5.29 -6.98
C ILE A 305 -41.65 -6.13 -7.85
N GLU A 306 -41.98 -7.41 -8.09
CA GLU A 306 -41.22 -8.32 -8.93
C GLU A 306 -41.11 -7.83 -10.37
N TYR A 307 -42.21 -7.31 -10.93
CA TYR A 307 -42.19 -6.71 -12.26
C TYR A 307 -41.20 -5.56 -12.34
N ALA A 308 -41.26 -4.61 -11.40
CA ALA A 308 -40.36 -3.46 -11.36
C ALA A 308 -38.89 -3.88 -11.17
N ALA A 309 -38.60 -4.78 -10.23
CA ALA A 309 -37.25 -5.30 -10.02
C ALA A 309 -36.69 -6.01 -11.26
N LYS A 310 -37.53 -6.76 -12.00
CA LYS A 310 -37.14 -7.44 -13.24
C LYS A 310 -36.83 -6.46 -14.37
N GLN A 311 -37.56 -5.34 -14.47
CA GLN A 311 -37.22 -4.28 -15.43
C GLN A 311 -35.86 -3.65 -15.12
N GLU A 312 -35.60 -3.35 -13.84
CA GLU A 312 -34.30 -2.82 -13.42
C GLU A 312 -33.16 -3.80 -13.68
N PHE A 313 -33.38 -5.10 -13.41
CA PHE A 313 -32.42 -6.15 -13.71
C PHE A 313 -32.12 -6.25 -15.22
N LYS A 314 -33.14 -6.13 -16.08
CA LYS A 314 -32.94 -6.12 -17.54
C LYS A 314 -32.02 -4.99 -17.97
N TRP A 315 -32.22 -3.77 -17.45
CA TRP A 315 -31.33 -2.63 -17.73
C TRP A 315 -29.90 -2.90 -17.25
N TYR A 316 -29.74 -3.46 -16.07
CA TYR A 316 -28.44 -3.86 -15.56
C TYR A 316 -27.75 -4.91 -16.46
N ALA A 317 -28.49 -5.91 -16.95
CA ALA A 317 -27.95 -6.90 -17.87
C ALA A 317 -27.47 -6.25 -19.18
N GLU A 318 -28.23 -5.32 -19.76
CA GLU A 318 -27.78 -4.56 -20.93
C GLU A 318 -26.53 -3.70 -20.65
N TYR A 319 -26.43 -3.10 -19.46
CA TYR A 319 -25.20 -2.43 -19.01
C TYR A 319 -24.00 -3.39 -19.00
N VAL A 320 -24.17 -4.60 -18.45
CA VAL A 320 -23.10 -5.62 -18.45
C VAL A 320 -22.71 -5.99 -19.89
N ARG A 321 -23.69 -6.20 -20.79
CA ARG A 321 -23.43 -6.46 -22.22
C ARG A 321 -22.61 -5.34 -22.84
N ASN A 322 -22.99 -4.08 -22.62
CA ASN A 322 -22.29 -2.91 -23.15
C ASN A 322 -20.83 -2.84 -22.66
N LYS A 323 -20.58 -3.14 -21.37
CA LYS A 323 -19.22 -3.16 -20.82
C LYS A 323 -18.34 -4.25 -21.42
N LEU A 324 -18.91 -5.43 -21.71
CA LEU A 324 -18.16 -6.57 -22.26
C LEU A 324 -17.87 -6.47 -23.75
N GLN A 325 -18.66 -5.71 -24.52
CA GLN A 325 -18.44 -5.49 -25.97
C GLN A 325 -17.05 -4.91 -26.26
N ASN A 326 -16.50 -4.09 -25.37
CA ASN A 326 -15.20 -3.43 -25.55
C ASN A 326 -13.99 -4.38 -25.46
N ILE A 327 -14.20 -5.68 -25.24
CA ILE A 327 -13.13 -6.65 -25.00
C ILE A 327 -13.05 -7.71 -26.11
N ASP A 328 -13.77 -7.51 -27.23
CA ASP A 328 -13.84 -8.46 -28.36
C ASP A 328 -14.29 -9.88 -27.93
N ILE A 329 -14.91 -9.97 -26.76
CA ILE A 329 -15.64 -11.14 -26.32
C ILE A 329 -16.98 -11.06 -27.05
N ASP A 330 -17.17 -11.92 -28.06
CA ASP A 330 -18.44 -11.98 -28.78
C ASP A 330 -19.56 -12.39 -27.83
N THR A 331 -20.23 -11.40 -27.26
CA THR A 331 -21.38 -11.59 -26.34
C THR A 331 -22.54 -12.34 -26.98
N LYS A 332 -22.56 -12.54 -28.31
CA LYS A 332 -23.55 -13.35 -29.04
C LYS A 332 -23.09 -14.79 -29.28
N ASN A 333 -21.78 -15.06 -29.32
CA ASN A 333 -21.18 -16.40 -29.50
C ASN A 333 -20.19 -16.72 -28.37
N LEU A 334 -20.62 -16.49 -27.13
CA LEU A 334 -19.85 -16.77 -25.93
C LEU A 334 -19.58 -18.27 -25.82
N SER A 335 -18.37 -18.72 -26.16
CA SER A 335 -17.97 -20.10 -25.91
C SER A 335 -17.85 -20.36 -24.39
N PRO A 336 -18.34 -21.50 -23.86
CA PRO A 336 -18.13 -21.93 -22.47
C PRO A 336 -16.66 -21.97 -22.03
N ASP A 337 -15.73 -22.08 -22.99
CA ASP A 337 -14.29 -22.09 -22.73
C ASP A 337 -13.70 -20.70 -22.42
N THR A 338 -14.48 -19.63 -22.63
CA THR A 338 -14.05 -18.26 -22.38
C THR A 338 -14.04 -17.98 -20.88
N LYS A 339 -12.84 -17.87 -20.29
CA LYS A 339 -12.67 -17.56 -18.87
C LYS A 339 -12.48 -16.07 -18.66
N ILE A 340 -13.45 -15.45 -17.98
CA ILE A 340 -13.40 -14.05 -17.58
C ILE A 340 -12.99 -13.99 -16.12
N GLY A 341 -11.86 -13.36 -15.83
CA GLY A 341 -11.41 -13.11 -14.48
C GLY A 341 -12.20 -11.97 -13.84
N MET A 342 -12.40 -12.02 -12.52
CA MET A 342 -12.99 -10.93 -11.75
C MET A 342 -12.14 -10.66 -10.51
N VAL A 343 -12.03 -9.39 -10.12
CA VAL A 343 -11.39 -8.93 -8.89
C VAL A 343 -12.46 -8.29 -8.02
N ASP A 344 -12.74 -8.94 -6.90
CA ASP A 344 -13.57 -8.45 -5.80
C ASP A 344 -12.79 -8.75 -4.51
N THR A 345 -12.29 -7.69 -3.89
CA THR A 345 -11.26 -7.76 -2.86
C THR A 345 -11.76 -8.53 -1.62
N ILE A 346 -13.02 -8.35 -1.21
CA ILE A 346 -13.64 -9.16 -0.14
C ILE A 346 -15.15 -9.35 -0.32
N THR A 347 -15.63 -10.59 -0.17
CA THR A 347 -17.06 -10.85 -0.09
C THR A 347 -17.38 -12.11 0.70
N VAL A 348 -18.36 -12.00 1.60
CA VAL A 348 -18.85 -13.10 2.44
C VAL A 348 -20.09 -13.76 1.80
N GLU A 349 -20.68 -13.16 0.76
CA GLU A 349 -21.87 -13.69 0.08
C GLU A 349 -21.73 -13.82 -1.44
N PHE A 350 -20.57 -13.46 -2.00
CA PHE A 350 -20.29 -13.47 -3.44
C PHE A 350 -21.29 -12.64 -4.25
N SER A 351 -21.80 -11.55 -3.67
CA SER A 351 -22.91 -10.77 -4.23
C SER A 351 -22.61 -10.18 -5.60
N ALA A 352 -21.39 -9.68 -5.82
CA ALA A 352 -20.99 -9.11 -7.10
C ALA A 352 -20.89 -10.20 -8.17
N GLN A 353 -20.22 -11.32 -7.86
CA GLN A 353 -20.09 -12.44 -8.79
C GLN A 353 -21.46 -13.03 -9.14
N LYS A 354 -22.34 -13.24 -8.14
CA LYS A 354 -23.71 -13.72 -8.36
C LYS A 354 -24.51 -12.80 -9.27
N LEU A 355 -24.48 -11.50 -8.99
CA LEU A 355 -25.19 -10.50 -9.77
C LEU A 355 -24.70 -10.48 -11.23
N LEU A 356 -23.40 -10.53 -11.44
CA LEU A 356 -22.80 -10.55 -12.78
C LEU A 356 -23.09 -11.87 -13.51
N GLN A 357 -22.97 -13.02 -12.84
CA GLN A 357 -23.29 -14.32 -13.43
C GLN A 357 -24.77 -14.39 -13.83
N GLN A 358 -25.68 -13.93 -12.97
CA GLN A 358 -27.11 -13.87 -13.30
C GLN A 358 -27.38 -12.97 -14.51
N ALA A 359 -26.67 -11.85 -14.64
CA ALA A 359 -26.78 -10.99 -15.80
C ALA A 359 -26.32 -11.72 -17.07
N LEU A 360 -25.19 -12.46 -17.03
CA LEU A 360 -24.73 -13.26 -18.16
C LEU A 360 -25.72 -14.36 -18.53
N ASP A 361 -26.23 -15.11 -17.56
CA ASP A 361 -27.24 -16.17 -17.75
C ASP A 361 -28.52 -15.60 -18.40
N TYR A 362 -28.92 -14.38 -18.05
CA TYR A 362 -30.06 -13.70 -18.65
C TYR A 362 -29.79 -13.31 -20.10
N LEU A 363 -28.57 -12.86 -20.42
CA LEU A 363 -28.21 -12.40 -21.77
C LEU A 363 -28.00 -13.56 -22.74
N SER A 364 -27.54 -14.73 -22.26
CA SER A 364 -27.28 -15.91 -23.10
C SER A 364 -28.55 -16.65 -23.52
N ASN A 365 -29.67 -16.44 -22.80
CA ASN A 365 -30.90 -17.24 -22.91
C ASN A 365 -30.69 -18.76 -22.71
N ASP A 366 -29.50 -19.18 -22.30
CA ASP A 366 -29.10 -20.57 -22.05
C ASP A 366 -28.03 -20.58 -20.95
N LYS A 367 -28.38 -21.20 -19.82
CA LYS A 367 -27.50 -21.26 -18.64
C LYS A 367 -26.32 -22.20 -18.83
N GLU A 368 -26.44 -23.23 -19.67
CA GLU A 368 -25.36 -24.19 -19.87
C GLU A 368 -24.23 -23.61 -20.74
N HIS A 369 -24.54 -22.58 -21.54
CA HIS A 369 -23.61 -21.95 -22.47
C HIS A 369 -23.19 -20.52 -22.08
N ALA A 370 -23.60 -20.01 -20.91
CA ALA A 370 -23.14 -18.72 -20.42
C ALA A 370 -21.64 -18.77 -20.03
N PRO A 371 -20.84 -17.71 -20.25
CA PRO A 371 -19.48 -17.64 -19.72
C PRO A 371 -19.46 -17.78 -18.22
N ASN A 372 -18.43 -18.46 -17.74
CA ASN A 372 -18.17 -18.56 -16.31
C ASN A 372 -17.32 -17.38 -15.83
N ILE A 373 -17.83 -16.64 -14.85
CA ILE A 373 -17.03 -15.64 -14.14
C ILE A 373 -16.14 -16.34 -13.12
N HIS A 374 -14.85 -16.26 -13.39
CA HIS A 374 -13.78 -16.77 -12.58
C HIS A 374 -13.29 -15.68 -11.61
N ALA A 375 -13.76 -15.70 -10.37
CA ALA A 375 -13.48 -14.62 -9.42
C ALA A 375 -12.23 -14.91 -8.56
N ASN A 376 -11.40 -13.88 -8.37
CA ASN A 376 -10.29 -13.88 -7.42
C ASN A 376 -10.73 -13.15 -6.16
N TYR A 377 -10.56 -13.82 -5.01
CA TYR A 377 -10.94 -13.29 -3.71
C TYR A 377 -9.72 -13.22 -2.80
N TRP A 378 -9.57 -12.09 -2.11
CA TRP A 378 -8.68 -12.04 -0.95
C TRP A 378 -9.41 -12.62 0.26
N LEU A 379 -9.35 -13.94 0.42
CA LEU A 379 -9.94 -14.59 1.59
C LEU A 379 -8.99 -14.51 2.78
N TYR A 380 -9.44 -13.92 3.87
CA TYR A 380 -8.74 -13.93 5.13
C TYR A 380 -9.09 -15.19 5.95
N GLY A 381 -8.07 -15.84 6.50
CA GLY A 381 -8.19 -17.02 7.37
C GLY A 381 -8.72 -16.69 8.75
N GLY A 382 -10.03 -16.53 8.86
CA GLY A 382 -10.77 -16.87 10.08
C GLY A 382 -11.56 -18.15 9.83
N ASP A 383 -11.91 -18.89 10.89
CA ASP A 383 -12.73 -20.11 10.86
C ASP A 383 -14.11 -19.96 10.18
N ALA A 384 -14.44 -18.76 9.69
CA ALA A 384 -15.75 -18.38 9.18
C ALA A 384 -16.05 -18.85 7.73
N TYR A 385 -15.04 -19.20 6.92
CA TYR A 385 -15.26 -19.64 5.55
C TYR A 385 -14.56 -20.97 5.22
N PRO A 386 -15.25 -22.12 5.39
CA PRO A 386 -14.70 -23.40 4.97
C PRO A 386 -14.44 -23.41 3.46
N PRO A 387 -13.32 -24.00 2.98
CA PRO A 387 -12.96 -24.11 1.56
C PRO A 387 -14.10 -24.63 0.67
N ASN A 388 -14.99 -25.46 1.23
CA ASN A 388 -16.11 -26.09 0.53
C ASN A 388 -17.31 -25.14 0.26
N LYS A 389 -17.27 -23.88 0.71
CA LYS A 389 -18.30 -22.87 0.42
C LYS A 389 -17.91 -21.90 -0.71
N LEU A 390 -16.74 -22.08 -1.32
CA LEU A 390 -16.34 -21.26 -2.45
C LEU A 390 -17.21 -21.58 -3.68
N PRO A 391 -17.58 -20.58 -4.50
CA PRO A 391 -18.23 -20.82 -5.77
C PRO A 391 -17.37 -21.75 -6.64
N THR A 392 -18.02 -22.58 -7.45
CA THR A 392 -17.38 -23.51 -8.39
C THR A 392 -16.39 -22.83 -9.35
N HIS A 393 -16.53 -21.51 -9.53
CA HIS A 393 -15.70 -20.65 -10.38
C HIS A 393 -14.84 -19.66 -9.58
N SER A 394 -14.32 -20.06 -8.42
CA SER A 394 -13.28 -19.29 -7.70
C SER A 394 -11.90 -19.62 -8.28
N LEU A 395 -11.11 -18.63 -8.70
CA LEU A 395 -9.75 -18.84 -9.21
C LEU A 395 -8.76 -19.16 -8.10
N PHE A 396 -8.85 -18.45 -6.97
CA PHE A 396 -7.96 -18.68 -5.82
C PHE A 396 -8.47 -18.03 -4.54
N SER A 397 -8.07 -18.59 -3.39
CA SER A 397 -8.19 -17.98 -2.07
C SER A 397 -6.80 -17.70 -1.50
N VAL A 398 -6.51 -16.44 -1.12
CA VAL A 398 -5.28 -16.06 -0.38
C VAL A 398 -5.42 -16.46 1.11
N GLN A 399 -5.91 -17.68 1.36
CA GLN A 399 -6.31 -18.18 2.68
C GLN A 399 -5.12 -18.31 3.67
N GLN A 400 -3.88 -18.24 3.19
CA GLN A 400 -2.69 -18.73 3.91
C GLN A 400 -1.78 -17.65 4.56
N TYR A 401 -2.06 -16.35 4.44
CA TYR A 401 -1.01 -15.35 4.68
C TYR A 401 -1.30 -14.24 5.70
N LEU A 402 -2.48 -14.21 6.33
CA LEU A 402 -2.82 -13.13 7.27
C LEU A 402 -3.12 -13.67 8.68
N SER A 403 -2.45 -13.08 9.68
CA SER A 403 -2.50 -13.44 11.11
C SER A 403 -3.92 -13.51 11.68
N ASN A 404 -4.22 -14.42 12.61
CA ASN A 404 -5.51 -14.71 13.30
C ASN A 404 -6.30 -13.54 13.98
N GLN A 405 -5.96 -12.27 13.77
CA GLN A 405 -6.75 -11.11 14.25
C GLN A 405 -7.57 -10.47 13.10
N TYR A 406 -8.89 -10.71 13.07
CA TYR A 406 -9.90 -9.98 12.27
C TYR A 406 -10.47 -8.83 13.13
N PRO A 407 -11.05 -7.70 12.64
CA PRO A 407 -11.18 -7.11 11.29
C PRO A 407 -10.23 -5.92 10.97
N GLN A 408 -9.45 -5.42 11.94
CA GLN A 408 -8.77 -4.11 11.86
C GLN A 408 -7.74 -3.90 10.73
N LYS A 409 -7.21 -4.97 10.12
CA LYS A 409 -6.25 -4.85 9.02
C LYS A 409 -6.92 -4.79 7.65
N TRP A 410 -8.05 -5.47 7.48
CA TRP A 410 -8.73 -5.48 6.18
C TRP A 410 -9.37 -4.15 5.89
N ASP A 411 -10.06 -3.56 6.87
CA ASP A 411 -10.70 -2.25 6.71
C ASP A 411 -9.67 -1.20 6.26
N PHE A 412 -8.41 -1.35 6.69
CA PHE A 412 -7.32 -0.50 6.23
C PHE A 412 -6.94 -0.77 4.77
N VAL A 413 -6.83 -2.04 4.38
CA VAL A 413 -6.57 -2.40 2.98
C VAL A 413 -7.72 -1.93 2.06
N GLU A 414 -8.98 -2.07 2.50
CA GLU A 414 -10.15 -1.50 1.80
C GLU A 414 -9.99 0.01 1.64
N PHE A 415 -9.67 0.72 2.72
CA PHE A 415 -9.41 2.16 2.67
C PHE A 415 -8.27 2.53 1.70
N LEU A 416 -7.17 1.76 1.68
CA LEU A 416 -6.03 2.01 0.79
C LEU A 416 -6.38 1.83 -0.70
N LEU A 417 -7.27 0.89 -1.03
CA LEU A 417 -7.54 0.48 -2.41
C LEU A 417 -8.86 1.04 -2.97
N THR A 418 -9.63 1.76 -2.16
CA THR A 418 -10.93 2.31 -2.54
C THR A 418 -10.82 3.41 -3.62
N SER A 419 -11.84 3.46 -4.49
CA SER A 419 -12.08 4.48 -5.51
C SER A 419 -12.34 5.88 -4.92
N PRO A 420 -11.88 6.96 -5.59
CA PRO A 420 -12.29 8.32 -5.27
C PRO A 420 -13.75 8.63 -5.65
N GLU A 421 -14.44 7.71 -6.33
CA GLU A 421 -15.85 7.84 -6.69
C GLU A 421 -16.77 7.75 -5.46
N LEU A 422 -17.93 8.42 -5.57
CA LEU A 422 -19.01 8.28 -4.59
C LEU A 422 -19.68 6.90 -4.70
N PRO A 423 -20.41 6.47 -3.64
CA PRO A 423 -21.23 5.27 -3.73
C PRO A 423 -22.23 5.35 -4.89
N VAL A 424 -22.32 4.27 -5.66
CA VAL A 424 -23.27 4.18 -6.79
C VAL A 424 -24.62 3.65 -6.29
N LYS A 425 -25.70 4.35 -6.65
CA LYS A 425 -27.09 4.03 -6.29
C LYS A 425 -27.88 3.44 -7.46
N GLY A 426 -27.42 3.58 -8.69
CA GLY A 426 -28.10 3.04 -9.87
C GLY A 426 -27.27 3.20 -11.14
N ILE A 427 -27.83 2.75 -12.24
CA ILE A 427 -27.33 3.00 -13.60
C ILE A 427 -28.46 3.68 -14.37
N ASP A 428 -28.13 4.71 -15.16
CA ASP A 428 -29.08 5.41 -16.00
C ASP A 428 -29.28 4.75 -17.37
N SER A 429 -30.14 5.33 -18.21
CA SER A 429 -30.43 4.81 -19.56
C SER A 429 -29.27 4.94 -20.54
N SER A 430 -28.22 5.69 -20.20
CA SER A 430 -26.98 5.84 -20.99
C SER A 430 -25.85 4.98 -20.44
N TYR A 431 -26.18 4.01 -19.57
CA TYR A 431 -25.24 3.09 -18.93
C TYR A 431 -24.21 3.78 -18.04
N GLN A 432 -24.51 4.98 -17.54
CA GLN A 432 -23.66 5.73 -16.62
C GLN A 432 -24.08 5.50 -15.15
N PRO A 433 -23.12 5.52 -14.21
CA PRO A 433 -23.42 5.39 -12.79
C PRO A 433 -24.17 6.62 -12.26
N ILE A 434 -25.19 6.37 -11.45
CA ILE A 434 -25.87 7.39 -10.66
C ILE A 434 -25.25 7.36 -9.26
N TYR A 435 -24.50 8.39 -8.90
CA TYR A 435 -23.85 8.51 -7.60
C TYR A 435 -24.80 9.02 -6.51
N ASP A 436 -24.47 8.71 -5.25
CA ASP A 436 -25.11 9.30 -4.08
C ASP A 436 -24.73 10.79 -3.97
N ASP A 437 -25.69 11.69 -4.20
CA ASP A 437 -25.49 13.15 -4.20
C ASP A 437 -25.38 13.74 -2.79
N ARG A 438 -25.64 12.94 -1.74
CA ARG A 438 -25.62 13.37 -0.34
C ARG A 438 -24.92 12.34 0.55
N PRO A 439 -23.62 12.08 0.32
CA PRO A 439 -22.86 11.18 1.17
C PRO A 439 -22.89 11.66 2.62
N ASN A 440 -22.93 10.73 3.58
CA ASN A 440 -22.76 11.09 4.98
C ASN A 440 -21.37 11.70 5.23
N LYS A 441 -21.20 12.36 6.38
CA LYS A 441 -19.95 13.07 6.72
C LYS A 441 -18.69 12.19 6.69
N TYR A 442 -18.81 10.90 7.01
CA TYR A 442 -17.66 9.99 7.04
C TYR A 442 -17.27 9.60 5.61
N GLU A 443 -18.26 9.30 4.77
CA GLU A 443 -18.04 9.03 3.35
C GLU A 443 -17.44 10.24 2.64
N ALA A 444 -17.99 11.44 2.87
CA ALA A 444 -17.47 12.69 2.35
C ALA A 444 -16.01 12.95 2.79
N ARG A 445 -15.67 12.59 4.03
CA ARG A 445 -14.27 12.70 4.52
C ARG A 445 -13.35 11.77 3.74
N ARG A 446 -13.72 10.51 3.53
CA ARG A 446 -12.90 9.56 2.76
C ARG A 446 -12.78 9.97 1.31
N GLN A 447 -13.88 10.41 0.69
CA GLN A 447 -13.88 10.91 -0.70
C GLN A 447 -12.88 12.05 -0.91
N ASN A 448 -12.72 12.95 0.06
CA ASN A 448 -11.73 14.02 -0.02
C ASN A 448 -10.28 13.54 0.12
N VAL A 449 -10.07 12.33 0.65
CA VAL A 449 -8.74 11.74 0.91
C VAL A 449 -8.32 10.81 -0.23
N TYR A 450 -9.26 10.02 -0.77
CA TYR A 450 -8.97 8.98 -1.76
C TYR A 450 -8.22 9.44 -3.01
N PRO A 451 -8.48 10.63 -3.61
CA PRO A 451 -7.71 11.09 -4.75
C PRO A 451 -6.21 11.16 -4.46
N TYR A 452 -5.81 11.60 -3.27
CA TYR A 452 -4.40 11.68 -2.86
C TYR A 452 -3.78 10.29 -2.72
N VAL A 453 -4.49 9.38 -2.05
CA VAL A 453 -4.03 8.00 -1.84
C VAL A 453 -3.90 7.27 -3.19
N ALA A 454 -4.92 7.33 -4.04
CA ALA A 454 -4.96 6.64 -5.33
C ALA A 454 -3.88 7.17 -6.29
N ASN A 455 -3.74 8.49 -6.42
CA ASN A 455 -2.76 9.08 -7.34
C ASN A 455 -1.32 8.70 -6.97
N TYR A 456 -0.99 8.66 -5.69
CA TYR A 456 0.34 8.24 -5.25
C TYR A 456 0.53 6.71 -5.26
N ALA A 457 -0.55 5.94 -5.15
CA ALA A 457 -0.51 4.51 -5.45
C ALA A 457 -0.12 4.24 -6.91
N PHE A 458 -0.65 5.07 -7.85
CA PHE A 458 -0.29 5.01 -9.26
C PHE A 458 1.16 5.42 -9.49
N LEU A 459 1.63 6.46 -8.79
CA LEU A 459 3.02 6.89 -8.85
C LEU A 459 3.98 5.76 -8.46
N PHE A 460 3.70 5.02 -7.38
CA PHE A 460 4.51 3.86 -6.99
C PHE A 460 4.55 2.79 -8.07
N ALA A 461 3.41 2.44 -8.65
CA ALA A 461 3.33 1.46 -9.74
C ALA A 461 4.10 1.92 -10.99
N GLN A 462 4.04 3.23 -11.31
CA GLN A 462 4.80 3.83 -12.40
C GLN A 462 6.30 3.79 -12.13
N ASP A 463 6.74 4.13 -10.92
CA ASP A 463 8.15 4.09 -10.54
C ASP A 463 8.70 2.66 -10.63
N ILE A 464 7.98 1.65 -10.14
CA ILE A 464 8.36 0.25 -10.36
C ILE A 464 8.46 -0.07 -11.85
N TYR A 465 7.43 0.24 -12.63
CA TYR A 465 7.41 -0.11 -14.05
C TYR A 465 8.56 0.57 -14.80
N ASN A 466 8.83 1.85 -14.52
CA ASN A 466 9.89 2.64 -15.16
C ASN A 466 11.29 2.16 -14.76
N ILE A 467 11.50 1.82 -13.49
CA ILE A 467 12.80 1.36 -12.98
C ILE A 467 13.11 -0.05 -13.45
N PHE A 468 12.13 -0.96 -13.44
CA PHE A 468 12.35 -2.37 -13.78
C PHE A 468 12.02 -2.72 -15.23
N GLY A 469 11.47 -1.78 -16.02
CA GLY A 469 11.20 -1.96 -17.45
C GLY A 469 10.16 -3.05 -17.72
N GLY A 470 9.13 -3.15 -16.86
CA GLY A 470 8.12 -4.21 -16.91
C GLY A 470 8.63 -5.60 -16.50
N LYS A 471 9.87 -5.74 -16.01
CA LYS A 471 10.34 -6.98 -15.40
C LYS A 471 9.57 -7.27 -14.11
N ASN A 472 9.43 -8.56 -13.84
CA ASN A 472 8.71 -9.09 -12.70
C ASN A 472 9.37 -8.72 -11.36
N VAL A 473 8.77 -7.81 -10.60
CA VAL A 473 9.12 -7.55 -9.19
C VAL A 473 8.07 -8.23 -8.32
N TYR A 474 8.50 -9.23 -7.54
CA TYR A 474 7.61 -9.99 -6.67
C TYR A 474 7.72 -9.53 -5.22
N PHE A 475 6.58 -9.24 -4.61
CA PHE A 475 6.47 -9.03 -3.17
C PHE A 475 5.68 -10.19 -2.56
N SER A 476 6.34 -10.95 -1.68
CA SER A 476 5.71 -12.11 -1.06
C SER A 476 4.56 -11.70 -0.14
N ALA A 477 3.55 -12.56 -0.02
CA ALA A 477 2.44 -12.29 0.89
C ALA A 477 2.90 -12.17 2.36
N ASN A 478 3.91 -12.93 2.79
CA ASN A 478 4.52 -12.79 4.12
C ASN A 478 5.14 -11.39 4.32
N LEU A 479 5.87 -10.89 3.31
CA LEU A 479 6.44 -9.54 3.34
C LEU A 479 5.34 -8.48 3.46
N MET A 480 4.28 -8.58 2.66
CA MET A 480 3.17 -7.61 2.67
C MET A 480 2.40 -7.63 3.99
N THR A 481 2.15 -8.80 4.56
CA THR A 481 1.53 -8.94 5.87
C THR A 481 2.39 -8.28 6.95
N ALA A 482 3.69 -8.60 7.01
CA ALA A 482 4.58 -7.97 7.99
C ALA A 482 4.67 -6.45 7.79
N TYR A 483 4.66 -5.98 6.55
CA TYR A 483 4.71 -4.57 6.22
C TYR A 483 3.49 -3.80 6.74
N LEU A 484 2.28 -4.33 6.55
CA LEU A 484 1.04 -3.79 7.14
C LEU A 484 1.07 -3.87 8.68
N ASP A 485 1.60 -4.95 9.24
CA ASP A 485 1.72 -5.13 10.68
C ASP A 485 2.63 -4.09 11.32
N TYR A 486 3.74 -3.74 10.67
CA TYR A 486 4.64 -2.71 11.18
C TYR A 486 3.99 -1.33 11.19
N PHE A 487 3.14 -1.01 10.22
CA PHE A 487 2.31 0.20 10.24
C PHE A 487 1.36 0.20 11.44
N TYR A 488 0.57 -0.87 11.58
CA TYR A 488 -0.41 -1.00 12.64
C TYR A 488 0.22 -1.00 14.04
N GLN A 489 1.34 -1.68 14.22
CA GLN A 489 1.98 -1.84 15.53
C GLN A 489 2.84 -0.64 15.94
N ASN A 490 3.32 0.16 14.97
CA ASN A 490 4.23 1.27 15.24
C ASN A 490 3.72 2.57 14.60
N PRO A 491 2.52 3.06 14.97
CA PRO A 491 2.01 4.31 14.42
C PRO A 491 2.85 5.50 14.88
N THR A 492 3.09 6.43 13.97
CA THR A 492 3.64 7.75 14.31
C THR A 492 2.54 8.65 14.90
N GLN A 493 2.94 9.79 15.46
CA GLN A 493 1.97 10.77 15.95
C GLN A 493 1.13 11.35 14.80
N GLU A 494 1.75 11.55 13.63
CA GLU A 494 1.08 12.01 12.42
C GLU A 494 0.05 10.99 11.91
N ASP A 495 0.40 9.69 11.98
CA ASP A 495 -0.54 8.60 11.63
C ASP A 495 -1.81 8.66 12.48
N ILE A 496 -1.65 8.76 13.80
CA ILE A 496 -2.78 8.80 14.73
C ILE A 496 -3.66 10.02 14.48
N GLU A 497 -3.07 11.19 14.22
CA GLU A 497 -3.80 12.44 14.03
C GLU A 497 -4.66 12.43 12.76
N HIS A 498 -4.12 11.91 11.66
CA HIS A 498 -4.84 11.86 10.39
C HIS A 498 -5.86 10.71 10.35
N MET A 499 -5.47 9.51 10.79
CA MET A 499 -6.32 8.32 10.73
C MET A 499 -7.48 8.33 11.72
N ASP A 500 -7.42 9.11 12.81
CA ASP A 500 -8.56 9.27 13.74
C ASP A 500 -9.80 9.88 13.04
N SER A 501 -9.60 10.56 11.90
CA SER A 501 -10.68 11.12 11.09
C SER A 501 -11.31 10.13 10.11
N ILE A 502 -10.75 8.93 9.96
CA ILE A 502 -11.20 7.93 8.98
C ILE A 502 -12.07 6.89 9.69
N TYR A 503 -13.29 6.74 9.18
CA TYR A 503 -14.29 5.82 9.70
C TYR A 503 -14.72 4.85 8.59
N HIS A 504 -14.98 3.61 8.96
CA HIS A 504 -15.52 2.58 8.08
C HIS A 504 -16.97 2.27 8.45
N CYS A 505 -17.75 1.85 7.47
CA CYS A 505 -19.13 1.43 7.68
C CYS A 505 -19.14 -0.05 8.11
N CYS A 506 -19.73 -0.33 9.27
CA CYS A 506 -19.75 -1.66 9.87
C CYS A 506 -21.05 -2.44 9.62
N ASP A 507 -22.04 -1.85 8.95
CA ASP A 507 -23.30 -2.51 8.59
C ASP A 507 -23.69 -2.34 7.11
N ASN A 508 -24.67 -3.15 6.67
CA ASN A 508 -25.16 -3.09 5.29
C ASN A 508 -26.11 -1.90 5.05
N THR A 509 -26.61 -1.26 6.10
CA THR A 509 -27.57 -0.14 6.00
C THR A 509 -26.88 1.21 5.85
N HIS A 510 -25.56 1.28 6.05
CA HIS A 510 -24.75 2.49 6.01
C HIS A 510 -25.06 3.50 7.11
N ASP A 511 -25.48 2.99 8.28
CA ASP A 511 -25.89 3.83 9.41
C ASP A 511 -24.85 3.85 10.53
N ASN A 512 -24.13 2.74 10.75
CA ASN A 512 -23.12 2.65 11.80
C ASN A 512 -21.70 2.75 11.24
N TYR A 513 -20.94 3.73 11.76
CA TYR A 513 -19.56 3.99 11.37
C TYR A 513 -18.63 3.93 12.57
N GLU A 514 -17.55 3.17 12.44
CA GLU A 514 -16.51 3.01 13.45
C GLU A 514 -15.15 3.52 12.95
N PRO A 515 -14.35 4.15 13.83
CA PRO A 515 -13.00 4.59 13.47
C PRO A 515 -12.14 3.41 13.05
N LEU A 516 -11.23 3.63 12.10
CA LEU A 516 -10.46 2.56 11.48
C LEU A 516 -9.46 1.88 12.44
N PHE A 517 -8.73 2.68 13.23
CA PHE A 517 -7.69 2.18 14.13
C PHE A 517 -7.89 2.59 15.59
N THR A 518 -8.38 3.81 15.82
CA THR A 518 -8.59 4.32 17.17
C THR A 518 -9.84 3.67 17.77
N GLN A 519 -9.94 3.62 19.09
CA GLN A 519 -11.18 3.13 19.71
C GLN A 519 -12.17 4.28 19.89
N GLN A 520 -13.43 4.07 19.51
CA GLN A 520 -14.47 5.03 19.81
C GLN A 520 -14.69 5.09 21.33
N VAL A 521 -14.42 6.24 21.92
CA VAL A 521 -14.59 6.50 23.35
C VAL A 521 -15.43 7.74 23.52
N ASN A 522 -16.67 7.57 23.96
CA ASN A 522 -17.48 8.68 24.44
C ASN A 522 -17.00 9.09 25.83
N VAL A 523 -16.88 10.39 26.06
CA VAL A 523 -16.55 10.98 27.36
C VAL A 523 -17.45 10.38 28.45
N LYS A 524 -18.77 10.28 28.20
CA LYS A 524 -19.76 9.75 29.16
C LYS A 524 -19.49 8.28 29.54
N ASP A 525 -19.11 7.46 28.57
CA ASP A 525 -18.80 6.04 28.78
C ASP A 525 -17.49 5.84 29.54
N PHE A 526 -16.53 6.76 29.34
CA PHE A 526 -15.29 6.81 30.08
C PHE A 526 -15.53 7.02 31.59
N PHE A 527 -16.49 7.89 31.97
CA PHE A 527 -16.89 8.07 33.37
C PHE A 527 -17.65 6.86 33.94
N ARG A 528 -18.61 6.29 33.19
CA ARG A 528 -19.45 5.18 33.68
C ARG A 528 -18.73 3.84 33.76
N THR A 529 -17.78 3.59 32.85
CA THR A 529 -17.09 2.30 32.72
C THR A 529 -15.56 2.45 32.66
N TYR A 530 -15.00 3.36 33.47
CA TYR A 530 -13.58 3.73 33.45
C TYR A 530 -12.62 2.54 33.40
N LYS A 531 -12.75 1.56 34.32
CA LYS A 531 -11.84 0.40 34.37
C LYS A 531 -11.84 -0.40 33.06
N LYS A 532 -13.02 -0.61 32.45
CA LYS A 532 -13.17 -1.34 31.18
C LYS A 532 -12.60 -0.53 30.03
N THR A 533 -12.91 0.77 29.97
CA THR A 533 -12.44 1.69 28.93
C THR A 533 -10.92 1.90 28.98
N LYS A 534 -10.36 2.05 30.18
CA LYS A 534 -8.92 2.11 30.43
C LYS A 534 -8.21 0.85 29.96
N LYS A 535 -8.72 -0.34 30.35
CA LYS A 535 -8.14 -1.62 29.89
C LYS A 535 -8.14 -1.69 28.36
N ARG A 536 -9.26 -1.30 27.72
CA ARG A 536 -9.41 -1.31 26.27
C ARG A 536 -8.43 -0.36 25.58
N LEU A 537 -8.26 0.86 26.08
CA LEU A 537 -7.32 1.85 25.53
C LEU A 537 -5.86 1.45 25.72
N LEU A 538 -5.48 0.90 26.87
CA LEU A 538 -4.10 0.44 27.13
C LEU A 538 -3.70 -0.79 26.29
N GLN A 539 -4.66 -1.43 25.63
CA GLN A 539 -4.43 -2.59 24.75
C GLN A 539 -4.28 -2.20 23.27
N THR A 540 -4.42 -0.93 22.91
CA THR A 540 -4.21 -0.45 21.53
C THR A 540 -3.00 0.49 21.43
N ASN A 541 -2.30 0.42 20.30
CA ASN A 541 -1.17 1.32 20.00
C ASN A 541 -1.66 2.67 19.43
N TRP A 542 -2.92 2.76 19.02
CA TRP A 542 -3.53 3.92 18.37
C TRP A 542 -4.32 4.76 19.38
N ILE A 543 -3.60 5.48 20.24
CA ILE A 543 -4.20 6.32 21.29
C ILE A 543 -4.01 7.81 20.96
N THR A 544 -5.13 8.51 20.75
CA THR A 544 -5.15 9.95 20.42
C THR A 544 -4.69 10.82 21.59
N LYS A 545 -4.26 12.07 21.31
CA LYS A 545 -3.90 13.06 22.35
C LYS A 545 -5.04 13.24 23.37
N LYS A 546 -6.29 13.30 22.90
CA LYS A 546 -7.49 13.40 23.75
C LYS A 546 -7.65 12.18 24.65
N GLN A 547 -7.47 10.97 24.12
CA GLN A 547 -7.56 9.74 24.91
C GLN A 547 -6.42 9.63 25.94
N ARG A 548 -5.19 10.04 25.59
CA ARG A 548 -4.07 10.11 26.54
C ARG A 548 -4.36 11.10 27.67
N ALA A 549 -4.89 12.27 27.33
CA ALA A 549 -5.32 13.27 28.32
C ALA A 549 -6.42 12.70 29.24
N MET A 550 -7.41 11.97 28.69
CA MET A 550 -8.43 11.29 29.49
C MET A 550 -7.82 10.24 30.44
N LEU A 551 -6.93 9.38 29.94
CA LEU A 551 -6.24 8.40 30.78
C LEU A 551 -5.45 9.07 31.90
N ALA A 552 -4.78 10.18 31.60
CA ALA A 552 -4.01 10.94 32.56
C ALA A 552 -4.87 11.66 33.61
N ILE A 553 -5.99 12.25 33.22
CA ILE A 553 -6.92 12.92 34.14
C ILE A 553 -7.48 11.92 35.15
N PHE A 554 -7.73 10.67 34.77
CA PHE A 554 -8.34 9.70 35.69
C PHE A 554 -7.33 8.81 36.42
N ASP A 555 -6.09 8.75 35.94
CA ASP A 555 -4.93 8.29 36.70
C ASP A 555 -4.17 9.46 37.35
N LEU A 556 -4.86 10.57 37.63
CA LEU A 556 -4.31 11.82 38.19
C LEU A 556 -3.43 11.58 39.41
N PHE A 557 -3.78 10.59 40.24
CA PHE A 557 -3.05 10.23 41.44
C PHE A 557 -2.79 8.72 41.47
N ASN A 558 -1.52 8.33 41.60
CA ASN A 558 -1.13 6.96 41.90
C ASN A 558 -0.30 6.94 43.18
N ILE A 559 -0.75 6.18 44.18
CA ILE A 559 -0.07 6.04 45.47
C ILE A 559 0.58 4.66 45.51
N LYS A 560 1.92 4.62 45.53
CA LYS A 560 2.68 3.38 45.70
C LYS A 560 3.22 3.30 47.12
N ILE A 561 2.82 2.26 47.84
CA ILE A 561 3.35 1.95 49.17
C ILE A 561 4.38 0.82 49.02
N ARG A 562 5.65 1.12 49.30
CA ARG A 562 6.75 0.12 49.27
C ARG A 562 7.14 -0.21 50.71
N GLY A 563 6.53 -1.27 51.25
CA GLY A 563 6.66 -1.67 52.65
C GLY A 563 6.12 -0.60 53.63
N ILE A 564 6.48 -0.69 54.91
CA ILE A 564 6.00 0.24 55.97
C ILE A 564 6.72 1.61 55.90
N LYS A 565 7.74 1.75 55.04
CA LYS A 565 8.74 2.81 55.13
C LYS A 565 8.72 3.82 53.98
N THR A 566 8.03 3.58 52.87
CA THR A 566 8.01 4.53 51.75
C THR A 566 6.63 4.67 51.13
N ILE A 567 6.14 5.90 51.06
CA ILE A 567 4.90 6.26 50.36
C ILE A 567 5.27 7.19 49.21
N GLU A 568 4.96 6.79 47.98
CA GLU A 568 5.20 7.61 46.79
C GLU A 568 3.86 8.07 46.20
N PHE A 569 3.66 9.39 46.14
CA PHE A 569 2.56 10.06 45.46
C PHE A 569 3.02 10.45 44.06
N HIS A 570 2.35 9.95 43.04
CA HIS A 570 2.61 10.32 41.65
C HIS A 570 1.41 11.10 41.13
N ILE A 571 1.63 12.36 40.75
CA ILE A 571 0.67 13.20 40.06
C ILE A 571 1.03 13.15 38.57
N PHE A 572 0.08 12.76 37.70
CA PHE A 572 0.35 12.53 36.28
C PHE A 572 1.47 11.48 36.00
N PRO A 573 1.37 10.26 36.55
CA PRO A 573 2.43 9.24 36.49
C PRO A 573 2.82 8.79 35.08
N HIS A 574 1.98 9.07 34.07
CA HIS A 574 2.17 8.64 32.69
C HIS A 574 2.85 9.69 31.80
N PHE A 575 3.22 10.84 32.36
CA PHE A 575 3.97 11.88 31.65
C PHE A 575 5.42 11.98 32.15
N PRO A 576 6.36 12.48 31.32
CA PRO A 576 7.75 12.69 31.75
C PRO A 576 7.81 13.58 33.01
N PRO A 577 8.54 13.21 34.07
CA PRO A 577 8.55 13.94 35.33
C PRO A 577 9.19 15.34 35.16
N CYS A 578 8.51 16.38 35.62
CA CYS A 578 9.07 17.75 35.73
C CYS A 578 9.43 18.15 37.16
N LEU A 579 8.86 17.50 38.18
CA LEU A 579 9.16 17.81 39.58
C LEU A 579 9.23 16.52 40.39
N ASN A 580 10.30 16.35 41.15
CA ASN A 580 10.44 15.26 42.11
C ASN A 580 10.85 15.84 43.47
N ILE A 581 10.03 15.60 44.50
CA ILE A 581 10.26 16.05 45.87
C ILE A 581 10.32 14.81 46.77
N SER A 582 11.24 14.78 47.72
CA SER A 582 11.34 13.70 48.71
C SER A 582 11.48 14.29 50.11
N ILE A 583 10.54 13.97 50.99
CA ILE A 583 10.47 14.45 52.38
C ILE A 583 10.64 13.25 53.31
N ARG A 584 11.56 13.34 54.26
CA ARG A 584 11.79 12.28 55.25
C ARG A 584 10.99 12.59 56.50
N LEU A 585 10.04 11.72 56.86
CA LEU A 585 9.05 11.99 57.90
C LEU A 585 9.47 11.51 59.30
N MET A 586 10.38 10.52 59.41
CA MET A 586 11.14 10.11 60.63
C MET A 586 12.28 9.14 60.25
N LYS A 587 13.09 8.67 61.22
CA LYS A 587 14.36 7.89 61.03
C LYS A 587 14.31 6.80 59.95
N HIS A 588 13.15 6.21 59.68
CA HIS A 588 12.97 5.14 58.69
C HIS A 588 11.84 5.33 57.66
N SER A 589 11.20 6.51 57.56
CA SER A 589 10.07 6.70 56.63
C SER A 589 10.27 7.88 55.66
N THR A 590 9.99 7.65 54.37
CA THR A 590 10.18 8.65 53.29
C THR A 590 8.89 8.82 52.48
N LEU A 591 8.51 10.07 52.22
CA LEU A 591 7.42 10.44 51.34
C LEU A 591 8.00 11.05 50.08
N LYS A 592 7.68 10.49 48.92
CA LYS A 592 8.10 11.01 47.62
C LYS A 592 6.91 11.55 46.85
N LEU A 593 7.07 12.68 46.19
CA LEU A 593 6.11 13.28 45.28
C LEU A 593 6.77 13.41 43.90
N SER A 594 6.15 12.84 42.87
CA SER A 594 6.56 13.00 41.46
C SER A 594 5.43 13.66 40.68
N ILE A 595 5.73 14.70 39.90
CA ILE A 595 4.76 15.39 39.04
C ILE A 595 5.23 15.30 37.59
N GLY A 596 4.41 14.72 36.72
CA GLY A 596 4.62 14.67 35.27
C GLY A 596 4.25 15.98 34.56
N ARG A 597 4.98 16.34 33.49
CA ARG A 597 4.71 17.52 32.65
C ARG A 597 3.68 17.20 31.58
N PHE A 598 2.55 17.91 31.62
CA PHE A 598 1.59 17.94 30.52
C PHE A 598 2.09 18.94 29.46
N SER A 599 2.57 18.44 28.32
CA SER A 599 2.99 19.27 27.17
C SER A 599 2.23 18.87 25.92
#